data_AF-A0A4Q2J7K3-F1
#
_entry.id   AF-A0A4Q2J7K3-F1
#
_cell.length_a   1.000
_cell.length_b   1.000
_cell.length_c   1.000
_cell.angle_alpha   90.00
_cell.angle_beta   90.00
_cell.angle_gamma   90.00
#
_symmetry.space_group_name_H-M   'P 1'
#
loop_
_entity.id
_entity.type
_entity.pdbx_description
1 polymer ?
#
loop_
_entity_poly.entity_id
_entity_poly.type
_entity_poly.pdbx_seq_one_letter_code
_entity_poly.pdbx_strand_id
1 'polypeptide(L)'
;MRGRTGRTRARVALLAATTTMLACSGALLAGCAPDAGSGPVVIAPSDAPTTTPAVSAPPAVRPAGDVETLASGLEAPWSILRLPDGGVLVSERDR
;
A
#
# COMPACT_ATOMS: atom_id res chain seq x y z
N MET A 1 -48.10 -11.90 -42.91
CA MET A 1 -47.74 -10.64 -42.20
C MET A 1 -47.24 -10.93 -40.77
N ARG A 2 -46.02 -11.46 -40.55
CA ARG A 2 -45.47 -11.73 -39.19
C ARG A 2 -43.94 -11.54 -39.09
N GLY A 3 -43.37 -10.48 -39.68
CA GLY A 3 -41.90 -10.26 -39.71
C GLY A 3 -41.40 -8.95 -39.11
N ARG A 4 -42.30 -8.08 -38.63
CA ARG A 4 -41.98 -6.66 -38.35
C ARG A 4 -41.78 -6.34 -36.87
N THR A 5 -42.25 -7.21 -35.97
CA THR A 5 -42.25 -7.01 -34.50
C THR A 5 -41.00 -7.52 -33.79
N GLY A 6 -40.23 -8.44 -34.38
CA GLY A 6 -38.99 -8.97 -33.78
C GLY A 6 -37.79 -8.04 -33.91
N ARG A 7 -37.70 -7.28 -35.02
CA ARG A 7 -36.57 -6.41 -35.35
C ARG A 7 -36.53 -5.13 -34.51
N THR A 8 -37.68 -4.68 -33.99
CA THR A 8 -37.79 -3.51 -33.11
C THR A 8 -37.35 -3.80 -31.67
N ARG A 9 -37.64 -5.01 -31.14
CA ARG A 9 -37.23 -5.40 -29.78
C ARG A 9 -35.71 -5.58 -29.65
N ALA A 10 -35.07 -6.14 -30.67
CA ALA A 10 -33.61 -6.31 -30.70
C ALA A 10 -32.84 -4.97 -30.74
N ARG A 11 -33.39 -3.95 -31.40
CA ARG A 11 -32.76 -2.61 -31.48
C ARG A 11 -32.87 -1.82 -30.18
N VAL A 12 -33.97 -1.97 -29.45
CA VAL A 12 -34.16 -1.33 -28.13
C VAL A 12 -33.25 -1.97 -27.07
N ALA A 13 -33.07 -3.30 -27.11
CA ALA A 13 -32.16 -4.00 -26.22
C ALA A 13 -30.68 -3.61 -26.44
N LEU A 14 -30.28 -3.38 -27.69
CA LEU A 14 -28.90 -2.98 -28.02
C LEU A 14 -28.57 -1.55 -27.55
N LEU A 15 -29.53 -0.62 -27.63
CA LEU A 15 -29.36 0.76 -27.17
C LEU A 15 -29.29 0.87 -25.64
N ALA A 16 -30.05 0.04 -24.92
CA ALA A 16 -30.02 -0.03 -23.45
C ALA A 16 -28.72 -0.65 -22.90
N ALA A 17 -28.11 -1.59 -23.64
CA ALA A 17 -26.83 -2.17 -23.26
C ALA A 17 -25.67 -1.17 -23.38
N THR A 18 -25.69 -0.29 -24.39
CA THR A 18 -24.64 0.70 -24.61
C THR A 18 -24.64 1.86 -23.60
N THR A 19 -25.82 2.30 -23.11
CA THR A 19 -25.90 3.37 -22.11
C THR A 19 -25.44 2.92 -20.72
N THR A 20 -25.66 1.66 -20.37
CA THR A 20 -25.28 1.11 -19.05
C THR A 20 -23.75 0.95 -18.92
N MET A 21 -23.06 0.59 -20.01
CA MET A 21 -21.60 0.39 -19.99
C MET A 21 -20.82 1.72 -19.96
N LEU A 22 -21.36 2.78 -20.58
CA LEU A 22 -20.77 4.12 -20.57
C LEU A 22 -20.90 4.80 -19.19
N ALA A 23 -22.01 4.56 -18.49
CA ALA A 23 -22.24 5.09 -17.14
C ALA A 23 -21.27 4.49 -16.09
N CYS A 24 -20.95 3.19 -16.19
CA CYS A 24 -19.97 2.55 -15.29
C CYS A 24 -18.54 3.08 -15.50
N SER A 25 -18.20 3.45 -16.74
CA SER A 25 -16.87 3.99 -17.06
C SER A 25 -16.67 5.41 -16.52
N GLY A 26 -17.72 6.23 -16.49
CA GLY A 26 -17.67 7.60 -15.93
C GLY A 26 -17.50 7.64 -14.40
N ALA A 27 -18.08 6.67 -13.67
CA ALA A 27 -17.97 6.60 -12.22
C ALA A 27 -16.54 6.29 -11.73
N LEU A 28 -15.75 5.56 -12.52
CA LEU A 28 -14.37 5.20 -12.18
C LEU A 28 -13.40 6.39 -12.34
N LEU A 29 -13.71 7.35 -13.20
CA LEU A 29 -12.85 8.53 -13.46
C LEU A 29 -13.03 9.64 -12.41
N ALA A 30 -14.17 9.70 -11.74
CA ALA A 30 -14.45 10.73 -10.72
C ALA A 30 -13.69 10.53 -9.40
N GLY A 31 -13.11 9.35 -9.16
CA GLY A 31 -12.33 9.04 -7.96
C GLY A 31 -10.85 9.48 -8.03
N CYS A 32 -10.37 9.91 -9.19
CA CYS A 32 -8.97 10.33 -9.41
C CYS A 32 -8.79 11.86 -9.44
N ALA A 33 -9.81 12.63 -9.08
CA ALA A 33 -9.65 14.08 -8.95
C ALA A 33 -8.74 14.37 -7.75
N PRO A 34 -7.62 15.10 -7.94
CA PRO A 34 -6.80 15.53 -6.81
C PRO A 34 -7.64 16.43 -5.92
N ASP A 35 -7.78 16.04 -4.65
CA ASP A 35 -8.45 16.82 -3.63
C ASP A 35 -7.80 18.21 -3.55
N ALA A 36 -8.60 19.27 -3.44
CA ALA A 36 -8.11 20.66 -3.45
C ALA A 36 -7.17 20.99 -2.27
N GLY A 37 -6.97 20.05 -1.34
CA GLY A 37 -5.99 20.09 -0.26
C GLY A 37 -4.62 19.47 -0.56
N SER A 38 -4.39 18.87 -1.73
CA SER A 38 -3.07 18.31 -2.13
C SER A 38 -2.12 19.40 -2.63
N GLY A 39 -1.72 20.29 -1.73
CA GLY A 39 -0.57 21.18 -1.93
C GLY A 39 0.68 20.63 -1.23
N PRO A 40 1.89 21.04 -1.62
CA PRO A 40 3.10 20.71 -0.88
C PRO A 40 3.00 21.25 0.56
N VAL A 41 3.17 20.36 1.54
CA VAL A 41 3.27 20.75 2.95
C VAL A 41 4.60 21.46 3.16
N VAL A 42 4.54 22.77 3.44
CA VAL A 42 5.72 23.54 3.83
C VAL A 42 5.99 23.29 5.31
N ILE A 43 7.01 22.47 5.60
CA ILE A 43 7.53 22.30 6.96
C ILE A 43 8.43 23.50 7.27
N ALA A 44 7.98 24.38 8.17
CA ALA A 44 8.83 25.43 8.70
C ALA A 44 9.99 24.81 9.52
N PRO A 45 11.20 25.41 9.50
CA PRO A 45 12.29 24.96 10.36
C PRO A 45 11.88 25.00 11.83
N SER A 46 12.19 23.93 12.56
CA SER A 46 11.97 23.86 14.00
C SER A 46 12.96 24.75 14.73
N ASP A 47 12.53 25.40 15.83
CA ASP A 47 13.40 26.19 16.69
C ASP A 47 14.56 25.35 17.25
N ALA A 48 15.68 26.03 17.55
CA ALA A 48 16.85 25.38 18.13
C ALA A 48 16.51 24.69 19.46
N PRO A 49 16.96 23.44 19.70
CA PRO A 49 16.65 22.73 20.92
C PRO A 49 17.25 23.46 22.13
N THR A 50 16.42 23.74 23.13
CA THR A 50 16.90 24.21 24.43
C THR A 50 17.67 23.07 25.12
N THR A 51 18.88 23.33 25.61
CA THR A 51 19.71 22.34 26.29
C THR A 51 19.08 21.94 27.62
N THR A 52 18.30 20.86 27.60
CA THR A 52 17.86 20.17 28.82
C THR A 52 19.05 19.43 29.42
N PRO A 53 19.30 19.49 30.75
CA PRO A 53 20.36 18.71 31.38
C PRO A 53 20.23 17.23 31.03
N ALA A 54 21.35 16.60 30.71
CA ALA A 54 21.41 15.22 30.25
C ALA A 54 20.81 14.28 31.31
N VAL A 55 19.64 13.71 30.99
CA VAL A 55 19.12 12.54 31.68
C VAL A 55 20.12 11.41 31.44
N SER A 56 20.55 10.75 32.52
CA SER A 56 21.49 9.62 32.42
C SER A 56 20.96 8.61 31.40
N ALA A 57 21.79 8.26 30.42
CA ALA A 57 21.38 7.36 29.35
C ALA A 57 20.92 6.02 29.96
N PRO A 58 19.82 5.42 29.46
CA PRO A 58 19.40 4.10 29.92
C PRO A 58 20.52 3.07 29.71
N PRO A 59 20.58 2.01 30.55
CA PRO A 59 21.61 1.00 30.45
C PRO A 59 21.61 0.37 29.04
N ALA A 60 22.78 0.35 28.40
CA ALA A 60 22.94 -0.28 27.10
C ALA A 60 22.80 -1.80 27.24
N VAL A 61 21.89 -2.40 26.48
CA VAL A 61 21.79 -3.85 26.34
C VAL A 61 22.88 -4.35 25.41
N ARG A 62 23.64 -5.35 25.86
CA ARG A 62 24.64 -6.06 25.05
C ARG A 62 24.23 -7.53 24.96
N PRO A 63 24.20 -8.13 23.74
CA PRO A 63 24.01 -9.57 23.59
C PRO A 63 25.05 -10.34 24.40
N ALA A 64 24.61 -11.36 25.12
CA ALA A 64 25.47 -12.27 25.87
C ALA A 64 25.80 -13.51 25.02
N GLY A 65 26.97 -14.10 25.26
CA GLY A 65 27.41 -15.32 24.57
C GLY A 65 28.19 -15.05 23.29
N ASP A 66 28.60 -16.15 22.65
CA ASP A 66 29.32 -16.14 21.39
C ASP A 66 28.35 -15.97 20.21
N VAL A 67 28.81 -15.28 19.17
CA VAL A 67 28.02 -15.11 17.94
C VAL A 67 28.13 -16.38 17.11
N GLU A 68 26.99 -16.91 16.67
CA GLU A 68 26.92 -18.04 15.75
C GLU A 68 26.20 -17.70 14.45
N THR A 69 26.56 -18.40 13.37
CA THR A 69 25.86 -18.28 12.09
C THR A 69 24.68 -19.25 12.06
N LEU A 70 23.47 -18.71 12.01
CA LEU A 70 22.23 -19.51 11.95
C LEU A 70 21.82 -19.87 10.51
N ALA A 71 22.11 -18.99 9.56
CA ALA A 71 21.82 -19.18 8.14
C ALA A 71 22.81 -18.38 7.30
N SER A 72 23.08 -18.84 6.08
CA SER A 72 23.99 -18.19 5.13
C SER A 72 23.44 -18.30 3.71
N GLY A 73 23.95 -17.47 2.80
CA GLY A 73 23.54 -17.49 1.39
C GLY A 73 22.17 -16.87 1.10
N LEU A 74 21.61 -16.11 2.04
CA LEU A 74 20.36 -15.37 1.83
C LEU A 74 20.58 -14.18 0.87
N GLU A 75 19.65 -13.96 -0.04
CA GLU A 75 19.68 -12.85 -0.99
C GLU A 75 18.91 -11.65 -0.43
N ALA A 76 19.60 -10.52 -0.26
CA ALA A 76 19.04 -9.28 0.29
C ALA A 76 18.10 -9.48 1.52
N PRO A 77 18.59 -10.11 2.62
CA PRO A 77 17.79 -10.32 3.82
C PRO A 77 17.37 -8.97 4.44
N TRP A 78 16.09 -8.84 4.79
CA TRP A 78 15.51 -7.56 5.19
C TRP A 78 14.79 -7.60 6.54
N SER A 79 13.84 -8.52 6.72
CA SER A 79 13.02 -8.60 7.94
C SER A 79 13.22 -9.94 8.66
N ILE A 80 13.05 -9.94 9.98
CA ILE A 80 13.09 -11.15 10.83
C ILE A 80 11.81 -11.22 11.67
N LEU A 81 11.17 -12.39 11.73
CA LEU A 81 10.03 -12.67 12.58
C LEU A 81 10.27 -13.95 13.38
N ARG A 82 10.00 -13.91 14.69
CA ARG A 82 9.96 -15.11 15.54
C ARG A 82 8.53 -15.63 15.62
N LEU A 83 8.37 -16.93 15.37
CA LEU A 83 7.10 -17.63 15.47
C LEU A 83 6.86 -18.11 16.91
N PRO A 84 5.59 -18.33 17.31
CA PRO A 84 5.27 -18.79 18.67
C PRO A 84 5.83 -20.17 19.03
N ASP A 85 6.13 -21.00 18.02
CA ASP A 85 6.73 -22.32 18.17
C ASP A 85 8.27 -22.28 18.28
N GLY A 86 8.87 -21.09 18.25
CA GLY A 86 10.32 -20.90 18.28
C GLY A 86 10.99 -20.86 16.90
N GLY A 87 10.23 -21.04 15.81
CA GLY A 87 10.74 -20.85 14.46
C GLY A 87 11.13 -19.40 14.15
N VAL A 88 12.00 -19.21 13.16
CA VAL A 88 12.41 -17.88 12.68
C VAL A 88 12.19 -17.79 11.18
N LEU A 89 11.49 -16.74 10.75
CA LEU A 89 11.35 -16.38 9.34
C LEU A 89 12.26 -15.19 9.03
N VAL A 90 12.97 -15.28 7.92
CA VAL A 90 13.75 -14.18 7.35
C VAL A 90 13.18 -13.86 5.99
N SER A 91 12.80 -12.60 5.77
CA SER A 91 12.34 -12.14 4.46
C SER A 91 13.52 -11.67 3.61
N GLU A 92 13.52 -12.06 2.35
CA GLU A 92 14.43 -11.58 1.32
C GLU A 92 13.74 -10.49 0.49
N ARG A 93 14.51 -9.53 -0.02
CA ARG A 93 14.04 -8.51 -0.95
C ARG A 93 14.56 -8.76 -2.35
N ASP A 94 13.89 -8.13 -3.31
CA ASP A 94 14.48 -7.94 -4.62
C ASP A 94 15.74 -7.07 -4.49
N ARG A 95 16.76 -7.36 -5.32
CA ARG A 95 18.02 -6.60 -5.34
C ARG A 95 17.84 -5.13 -5.70
#